data_AF-A0A8T5L9V4-F1
#
_entry.id   AF-A0A8T5L9V4-F1
#
_cell.length_a   1.000
_cell.length_b   1.000
_cell.length_c   1.000
_cell.angle_alpha   90.00
_cell.angle_beta   90.00
_cell.angle_gamma   90.00
#
_symmetry.space_group_name_H-M   'P 1'
#
loop_
_entity.id
_entity.type
_entity.pdbx_description
1 polymer ?
#
loop_
_entity_poly.entity_id
_entity_poly.type
_entity_poly.pdbx_seq_one_letter_code
_entity_poly.pdbx_strand_id
1 'polypeptide(L)'
;MWFKRKQKVRECIPEIRKELDDARYVSYRKDGAKGRELHIVGSKYPMKGNPNPIGLKAIGPLKSLFDKILQSRISAIIPHEINQDKLTPICKELARVFDLLIEAESLYGMKQRWLNYKRVMIFFLENDLAYRYRMQWMLQRMNLKKIALDDGDKYYFRAKNFRVDLEDEWKETLKKYPKLDVEAFKKYIWPGDVPEEVSRSKVPMIKLAEEFIKL
;
A
#
# COMPACT_ATOMS: atom_id res chain seq x y z
N MET A 1 17.46 -25.63 12.90
CA MET A 1 18.26 -24.41 12.70
C MET A 1 17.31 -23.22 12.63
N TRP A 2 17.27 -22.34 13.65
CA TRP A 2 16.37 -21.18 13.68
C TRP A 2 17.04 -19.99 12.95
N PHE A 3 16.46 -19.53 11.85
CA PHE A 3 16.94 -18.34 11.15
C PHE A 3 16.69 -17.09 12.00
N LYS A 4 17.75 -16.54 12.60
CA LYS A 4 17.71 -15.21 13.23
C LYS A 4 17.38 -14.17 12.14
N ARG A 5 16.22 -13.53 12.24
CA ARG A 5 15.87 -12.38 11.37
C ARG A 5 16.95 -11.31 11.50
N LYS A 6 17.64 -10.99 10.41
CA LYS A 6 18.54 -9.82 10.35
C LYS A 6 17.70 -8.57 10.60
N GLN A 7 18.11 -7.78 11.59
CA GLN A 7 17.47 -6.52 11.95
C GLN A 7 17.61 -5.55 10.76
N LYS A 8 16.49 -5.09 10.19
CA LYS A 8 16.51 -4.11 9.09
C LYS A 8 17.12 -2.81 9.61
N VAL A 9 18.36 -2.54 9.22
CA VAL A 9 18.99 -1.24 9.44
C VAL A 9 18.42 -0.29 8.39
N ARG A 10 17.73 0.77 8.83
CA ARG A 10 17.29 1.83 7.92
C ARG A 10 18.51 2.66 7.54
N GLU A 11 18.76 2.79 6.24
CA GLU A 11 19.75 3.75 5.75
C GLU A 11 19.21 5.16 5.97
N CYS A 12 19.72 5.83 6.99
CA CYS A 12 19.47 7.24 7.25
C CYS A 12 20.54 8.08 6.55
N ILE A 13 20.11 9.21 6.00
CA ILE A 13 20.93 10.25 5.36
C ILE A 13 22.04 10.70 6.34
N PRO A 14 23.34 10.54 6.02
CA PRO A 14 24.44 10.72 6.97
C PRO A 14 24.60 12.12 7.54
N GLU A 15 24.24 13.16 6.78
CA GLU A 15 24.52 14.56 7.14
C GLU A 15 23.65 15.10 8.27
N ILE A 16 22.52 14.44 8.57
CA ILE A 16 21.62 14.80 9.69
C ILE A 16 22.10 14.17 11.01
N ARG A 17 23.04 13.22 10.96
CA ARG A 17 23.33 12.28 12.04
C ARG A 17 24.20 12.82 13.17
N LYS A 18 25.06 13.81 12.90
CA LYS A 18 26.02 14.29 13.91
C LYS A 18 25.41 15.15 15.04
N GLU A 19 24.17 15.63 14.89
CA GLU A 19 23.49 16.40 15.96
C GLU A 19 22.21 15.74 16.49
N LEU A 20 21.65 14.71 15.82
CA LEU A 20 20.32 14.17 16.14
C LEU A 20 20.30 12.81 16.80
N ASP A 21 21.42 12.11 16.88
CA ASP A 21 21.49 10.74 17.42
C ASP A 21 21.54 10.67 18.95
N ASP A 22 21.84 11.77 19.67
CA ASP A 22 21.97 11.72 21.13
C ASP A 22 20.70 12.04 21.93
N ALA A 23 19.58 12.47 21.33
CA ALA A 23 18.43 12.85 22.18
C ALA A 23 17.04 12.97 21.51
N ARG A 24 16.65 12.11 20.55
CA ARG A 24 15.20 11.98 20.25
C ARG A 24 14.50 11.14 21.31
N TYR A 25 14.36 11.69 22.51
CA TYR A 25 13.50 11.10 23.54
C TYR A 25 12.14 11.76 23.55
N VAL A 26 11.13 10.97 23.90
CA VAL A 26 9.78 11.48 24.16
C VAL A 26 9.77 12.02 25.58
N SER A 27 9.62 13.34 25.71
CA SER A 27 9.40 13.94 27.02
C SER A 27 7.91 14.12 27.28
N TYR A 28 7.48 13.70 28.47
CA TYR A 28 6.11 13.87 28.93
C TYR A 28 6.06 15.07 29.86
N ARG A 29 5.30 16.10 29.48
CA ARG A 29 5.01 17.21 30.38
C ARG A 29 3.54 17.11 30.82
N LYS A 30 3.31 17.13 32.12
CA LYS A 30 1.96 17.17 32.69
C LYS A 30 1.68 18.62 33.05
N ASP A 31 0.95 19.32 32.19
CA ASP A 31 0.55 20.68 32.46
C ASP A 31 -0.81 20.63 33.18
N GLY A 32 -0.84 21.10 34.43
CA GLY A 32 -1.90 20.79 35.41
C GLY A 32 -3.34 21.10 34.95
N ALA A 33 -3.51 21.99 33.97
CA ALA A 33 -4.80 22.38 33.40
C ALA A 33 -5.06 21.85 31.96
N LYS A 34 -4.03 21.42 31.21
CA LYS A 34 -4.13 21.16 29.76
C LYS A 34 -3.88 19.70 29.35
N GLY A 35 -3.61 18.83 30.32
CA GLY A 35 -3.40 17.40 30.09
C GLY A 35 -1.94 17.04 29.87
N ARG A 36 -1.68 15.81 29.37
CA ARG A 36 -0.33 15.34 29.08
C ARG A 36 0.07 15.76 27.67
N GLU A 37 1.11 16.57 27.56
CA GLU A 37 1.71 16.96 26.29
C GLU A 37 2.87 16.01 25.95
N LEU A 38 2.93 15.59 24.69
CA LEU A 38 4.00 14.76 24.16
C LEU A 38 4.92 15.66 23.33
N HIS A 39 6.14 15.86 23.82
CA HIS A 39 7.13 16.68 23.15
C HIS A 39 8.23 15.79 22.57
N ILE A 40 8.27 15.71 21.24
CA ILE A 40 9.37 15.08 20.52
C ILE A 40 10.46 16.14 20.38
N VAL A 41 11.54 15.99 21.14
CA VAL A 41 12.70 16.90 21.08
C VAL A 41 13.25 16.91 19.65
N GLY A 42 13.34 18.09 19.03
CA GLY A 42 13.68 18.29 17.62
C GLY A 42 12.50 18.59 16.68
N SER A 43 11.26 18.51 17.16
CA SER A 43 10.06 18.93 16.40
C SER A 43 9.67 20.37 16.75
N LYS A 44 9.21 21.15 15.74
CA LYS A 44 8.85 22.57 15.89
C LYS A 44 7.56 22.79 16.71
N TYR A 45 6.70 21.78 16.79
CA TYR A 45 5.38 21.90 17.42
C TYR A 45 5.15 20.73 18.38
N PRO A 46 4.75 20.98 19.64
CA PRO A 46 4.32 19.91 20.54
C PRO A 46 3.08 19.23 19.94
N MET A 47 3.08 17.90 19.94
CA MET A 47 1.87 17.15 19.57
C MET A 47 0.95 17.09 20.78
N LYS A 48 -0.20 17.76 20.68
CA LYS A 48 -1.27 17.59 21.66
C LYS A 48 -1.84 16.18 21.55
N GLY A 49 -1.77 15.45 22.65
CA GLY A 49 -2.39 14.13 22.78
C GLY A 49 -1.37 13.00 22.79
N ASN A 50 -1.02 12.54 23.99
CA ASN A 50 -0.67 11.13 24.14
C ASN A 50 -1.95 10.34 23.85
N PRO A 51 -1.99 9.46 22.83
CA PRO A 51 -3.20 8.68 22.58
C PRO A 51 -3.49 7.87 23.84
N ASN A 52 -4.61 8.16 24.50
CA ASN A 52 -4.98 7.47 25.72
C ASN A 52 -5.01 5.96 25.41
N PRO A 53 -4.14 5.13 26.02
CA PRO A 53 -4.05 3.71 25.65
C PRO A 53 -5.37 2.98 25.91
N ILE A 54 -6.17 3.45 26.87
CA ILE A 54 -7.53 2.97 27.11
C ILE A 54 -8.45 3.37 25.94
N GLY A 55 -8.35 4.62 25.48
CA GLY A 55 -9.08 5.10 24.30
C GLY A 55 -8.71 4.35 23.02
N LEU A 56 -7.42 4.06 22.79
CA LEU A 56 -6.98 3.26 21.64
C LEU A 56 -7.51 1.82 21.70
N LYS A 57 -7.49 1.19 22.87
CA LYS A 57 -8.05 -0.15 23.07
C LYS A 57 -9.57 -0.17 22.87
N ALA A 58 -10.28 0.86 23.29
CA ALA A 58 -11.73 1.01 23.07
C ALA A 58 -12.07 1.30 21.59
N ILE A 59 -11.19 2.02 20.88
CA ILE A 59 -11.36 2.32 19.46
C ILE A 59 -11.18 1.08 18.58
N GLY A 60 -10.42 0.06 19.00
CA GLY A 60 -10.22 -1.16 18.21
C GLY A 60 -11.54 -1.87 17.85
N PRO A 61 -12.37 -2.25 18.84
CA PRO A 61 -13.71 -2.79 18.60
C PRO A 61 -14.60 -1.81 17.85
N LEU A 62 -14.56 -0.51 18.18
CA LEU A 62 -15.36 0.51 17.52
C LEU A 62 -15.03 0.62 16.01
N LYS A 63 -13.75 0.56 15.63
CA LYS A 63 -13.30 0.53 14.24
C LYS A 63 -13.86 -0.69 13.51
N SER A 64 -13.82 -1.87 14.13
CA SER A 64 -14.39 -3.07 13.52
C SER A 64 -15.91 -2.98 13.34
N LEU A 65 -16.60 -2.25 14.23
CA LEU A 65 -18.03 -1.98 14.14
C LEU A 65 -18.32 -0.95 13.05
N PHE A 66 -17.51 0.12 12.98
CA PHE A 66 -17.56 1.11 11.90
C PHE A 66 -17.29 0.47 10.55
N ASP A 67 -16.33 -0.45 10.43
CA ASP A 67 -16.07 -1.17 9.18
C ASP A 67 -17.27 -2.00 8.75
N LYS A 68 -17.97 -2.66 9.69
CA LYS A 68 -19.21 -3.41 9.40
C LYS A 68 -20.39 -2.51 9.05
N ILE A 69 -20.55 -1.39 9.76
CA ILE A 69 -21.60 -0.41 9.49
C ILE A 69 -21.35 0.25 8.13
N LEU A 70 -20.12 0.65 7.87
CA LEU A 70 -19.69 1.17 6.58
C LEU A 70 -19.95 0.11 5.50
N GLN A 71 -19.53 -1.14 5.66
CA GLN A 71 -19.79 -2.18 4.65
C GLN A 71 -21.29 -2.40 4.36
N SER A 72 -22.14 -2.34 5.38
CA SER A 72 -23.60 -2.55 5.21
C SER A 72 -24.36 -1.32 4.72
N ARG A 73 -23.89 -0.10 5.03
CA ARG A 73 -24.57 1.17 4.69
C ARG A 73 -23.94 1.89 3.52
N ILE A 74 -22.69 1.61 3.17
CA ILE A 74 -22.00 2.24 2.03
C ILE A 74 -22.77 1.99 0.74
N SER A 75 -23.26 0.78 0.50
CA SER A 75 -24.04 0.50 -0.72
C SER A 75 -25.37 1.25 -0.78
N ALA A 76 -25.94 1.61 0.38
CA ALA A 76 -27.20 2.37 0.44
C ALA A 76 -26.98 3.89 0.31
N ILE A 77 -25.84 4.41 0.77
CA ILE A 77 -25.54 5.85 0.81
C ILE A 77 -24.74 6.29 -0.42
N ILE A 78 -23.81 5.45 -0.86
CA ILE A 78 -22.89 5.75 -1.95
C ILE A 78 -23.42 5.07 -3.20
N PRO A 79 -23.74 5.83 -4.26
CA PRO A 79 -24.25 5.26 -5.49
C PRO A 79 -23.27 4.22 -6.04
N HIS A 80 -23.81 3.11 -6.54
CA HIS A 80 -23.01 2.02 -7.12
C HIS A 80 -22.16 2.49 -8.29
N GLU A 81 -22.64 3.48 -9.04
CA GLU A 81 -21.93 4.08 -10.16
C GLU A 81 -21.75 5.58 -9.94
N ILE A 82 -20.51 6.03 -10.08
CA ILE A 82 -20.17 7.45 -10.05
C ILE A 82 -20.23 7.95 -11.48
N ASN A 83 -21.17 8.84 -11.78
CA ASN A 83 -21.22 9.51 -13.07
C ASN A 83 -20.07 10.52 -13.17
N GLN A 84 -19.02 10.16 -13.93
CA GLN A 84 -17.79 10.95 -14.01
C GLN A 84 -17.97 12.33 -14.65
N ASP A 85 -19.01 12.51 -15.47
CA ASP A 85 -19.26 13.77 -16.17
C ASP A 85 -19.88 14.84 -15.27
N LYS A 86 -20.51 14.41 -14.17
CA LYS A 86 -21.09 15.31 -13.16
C LYS A 86 -20.12 15.69 -12.06
N LEU A 87 -18.93 15.09 -12.00
CA LEU A 87 -17.95 15.36 -10.96
C LEU A 87 -17.26 16.71 -11.17
N THR A 88 -16.88 17.34 -10.06
CA THR A 88 -15.95 18.47 -10.12
C THR A 88 -14.61 18.08 -10.75
N PRO A 89 -13.88 19.01 -11.41
CA PRO A 89 -12.65 18.67 -12.15
C PRO A 89 -11.60 17.91 -11.35
N ILE A 90 -11.41 18.27 -10.07
CA ILE A 90 -10.44 17.60 -9.18
C ILE A 90 -10.89 16.16 -8.88
N CYS A 91 -12.17 15.97 -8.58
CA CYS A 91 -12.73 14.65 -8.35
C CYS A 91 -12.68 13.79 -9.62
N LYS A 92 -12.86 14.38 -10.80
CA LYS A 92 -12.74 13.68 -12.09
C LYS A 92 -11.34 13.15 -12.32
N GLU A 93 -10.30 13.96 -12.09
CA GLU A 93 -8.91 13.50 -12.21
C GLU A 93 -8.56 12.43 -11.17
N LEU A 94 -9.01 12.60 -9.92
CA LEU A 94 -8.77 11.60 -8.89
C LEU A 94 -9.48 10.28 -9.22
N ALA A 95 -10.70 10.35 -9.75
CA ALA A 95 -11.44 9.17 -10.21
C ALA A 95 -10.69 8.45 -11.34
N ARG A 96 -10.11 9.19 -12.29
CA ARG A 96 -9.27 8.65 -13.36
C ARG A 96 -8.02 7.94 -12.84
N VAL A 97 -7.37 8.50 -11.81
CA VAL A 97 -6.22 7.84 -11.16
C VAL A 97 -6.65 6.52 -10.52
N PHE A 98 -7.80 6.47 -9.85
CA PHE A 98 -8.31 5.22 -9.31
C PHE A 98 -8.65 4.21 -10.41
N ASP A 99 -9.18 4.63 -11.56
CA ASP A 99 -9.44 3.73 -12.69
C ASP A 99 -8.14 3.07 -13.18
N LEU A 100 -7.07 3.85 -13.34
CA LEU A 100 -5.75 3.33 -13.70
C LEU A 100 -5.22 2.33 -12.66
N LEU A 101 -5.42 2.59 -11.36
CA LEU A 101 -5.03 1.66 -10.29
C LEU A 101 -5.85 0.36 -10.32
N ILE A 102 -7.14 0.44 -10.63
CA ILE A 102 -8.03 -0.73 -10.74
C ILE A 102 -7.67 -1.58 -11.96
N GLU A 103 -7.36 -0.94 -13.09
CA GLU A 103 -6.91 -1.61 -14.32
C GLU A 103 -5.57 -2.31 -14.12
N ALA A 104 -4.63 -1.65 -13.44
CA ALA A 104 -3.31 -2.20 -13.16
C ALA A 104 -3.33 -3.35 -12.13
N GLU A 105 -4.32 -3.39 -11.25
CA GLU A 105 -4.48 -4.46 -10.27
C GLU A 105 -4.88 -5.77 -10.98
N SER A 106 -4.30 -6.91 -10.62
CA SER A 106 -4.67 -8.20 -11.20
C SER A 106 -5.65 -8.98 -10.32
N LEU A 107 -5.60 -8.76 -9.01
CA LEU A 107 -6.36 -9.53 -8.03
C LEU A 107 -7.80 -9.02 -7.93
N TYR A 108 -8.76 -9.89 -8.22
CA TYR A 108 -10.19 -9.55 -8.17
C TYR A 108 -10.60 -8.92 -6.82
N GLY A 109 -10.15 -9.51 -5.71
CA GLY A 109 -10.46 -9.00 -4.37
C GLY A 109 -9.86 -7.61 -4.08
N MET A 110 -8.72 -7.26 -4.67
CA MET A 110 -8.13 -5.92 -4.52
C MET A 110 -8.75 -4.91 -5.47
N LYS A 111 -9.09 -5.31 -6.71
CA LYS A 111 -9.89 -4.47 -7.63
C LYS A 111 -11.15 -3.96 -6.95
N GLN A 112 -11.88 -4.85 -6.28
CA GLN A 112 -13.11 -4.47 -5.57
C GLN A 112 -12.85 -3.50 -4.41
N ARG A 113 -11.71 -3.64 -3.71
CA ARG A 113 -11.32 -2.69 -2.66
C ARG A 113 -10.97 -1.34 -3.25
N TRP A 114 -10.22 -1.29 -4.34
CA TRP A 114 -9.90 -0.04 -5.04
C TRP A 114 -11.16 0.66 -5.56
N LEU A 115 -12.11 -0.09 -6.13
CA LEU A 115 -13.43 0.41 -6.50
C LEU A 115 -14.17 1.02 -5.30
N ASN A 116 -14.16 0.34 -4.16
CA ASN A 116 -14.79 0.87 -2.94
C ASN A 116 -14.07 2.12 -2.41
N TYR A 117 -12.74 2.16 -2.44
CA TYR A 117 -11.98 3.35 -2.06
C TYR A 117 -12.27 4.52 -3.00
N LYS A 118 -12.30 4.29 -4.32
CA LYS A 118 -12.71 5.28 -5.31
C LYS A 118 -14.08 5.86 -4.95
N ARG A 119 -15.07 4.99 -4.74
CA ARG A 119 -16.44 5.37 -4.37
C ARG A 119 -16.49 6.26 -3.12
N VAL A 120 -15.86 5.80 -2.03
CA VAL A 120 -15.87 6.53 -0.75
C VAL A 120 -15.13 7.86 -0.86
N MET A 121 -13.93 7.87 -1.46
CA MET A 121 -13.10 9.07 -1.58
C MET A 121 -13.75 10.12 -2.46
N ILE A 122 -14.25 9.73 -3.64
CA ILE A 122 -14.90 10.66 -4.56
C ILE A 122 -16.20 11.19 -3.98
N PHE A 123 -17.05 10.32 -3.40
CA PHE A 123 -18.27 10.78 -2.73
C PHE A 123 -17.96 11.77 -1.61
N PHE A 124 -16.96 11.48 -0.77
CA PHE A 124 -16.58 12.35 0.34
C PHE A 124 -16.06 13.71 -0.15
N LEU A 125 -15.15 13.74 -1.12
CA LEU A 125 -14.59 14.98 -1.66
C LEU A 125 -15.58 15.79 -2.51
N GLU A 126 -16.56 15.12 -3.13
CA GLU A 126 -17.60 15.79 -3.90
C GLU A 126 -18.62 16.49 -2.98
N ASN A 127 -18.96 15.89 -1.84
CA ASN A 127 -19.90 16.47 -0.88
C ASN A 127 -19.25 17.45 0.11
N ASP A 128 -17.98 17.24 0.48
CA ASP A 128 -17.27 18.10 1.44
C ASP A 128 -16.23 19.01 0.75
N LEU A 129 -16.62 20.27 0.56
CA LEU A 129 -15.80 21.30 -0.04
C LEU A 129 -14.51 21.59 0.76
N ALA A 130 -14.58 21.56 2.10
CA ALA A 130 -13.43 21.88 2.95
C ALA A 130 -12.34 20.81 2.83
N TYR A 131 -12.72 19.54 2.81
CA TYR A 131 -11.78 18.44 2.60
C TYR A 131 -11.23 18.40 1.18
N ARG A 132 -12.01 18.80 0.17
CA ARG A 132 -11.51 18.97 -1.20
C ARG A 132 -10.33 19.94 -1.26
N TYR A 133 -10.46 21.13 -0.67
CA TYR A 133 -9.37 22.10 -0.65
C TYR A 133 -8.17 21.62 0.17
N ARG A 134 -8.39 20.92 1.30
CA ARG A 134 -7.29 20.33 2.07
C ARG A 134 -6.55 19.25 1.29
N MET A 135 -7.27 18.42 0.55
CA MET A 135 -6.67 17.42 -0.33
C MET A 135 -5.85 18.08 -1.42
N GLN A 136 -6.39 19.09 -2.11
CA GLN A 136 -5.66 19.84 -3.13
C GLN A 136 -4.39 20.49 -2.56
N TRP A 137 -4.50 21.12 -1.39
CA TRP A 137 -3.37 21.73 -0.68
C TRP A 137 -2.30 20.70 -0.30
N MET A 138 -2.71 19.50 0.13
CA MET A 138 -1.83 18.39 0.45
C MET A 138 -1.11 17.88 -0.80
N LEU A 139 -1.84 17.62 -1.89
CA LEU A 139 -1.28 17.14 -3.16
C LEU A 139 -0.25 18.13 -3.73
N GLN A 140 -0.51 19.44 -3.66
CA GLN A 140 0.44 20.47 -4.10
C GLN A 140 1.75 20.50 -3.30
N ARG A 141 1.71 20.11 -2.02
CA ARG A 141 2.88 20.10 -1.12
C ARG A 141 3.57 18.75 -1.09
N MET A 142 2.98 17.75 -1.74
CA MET A 142 3.49 16.40 -1.74
C MET A 142 4.74 16.34 -2.61
N ASN A 143 5.89 16.10 -1.97
CA ASN A 143 7.14 15.94 -2.70
C ASN A 143 7.23 14.52 -3.26
N LEU A 144 6.80 14.35 -4.52
CA LEU A 144 6.79 13.05 -5.20
C LEU A 144 8.16 12.37 -5.24
N LYS A 145 9.26 13.14 -5.24
CA LYS A 145 10.63 12.58 -5.19
C LYS A 145 10.93 11.90 -3.86
N LYS A 146 10.29 12.35 -2.77
CA LYS A 146 10.41 11.73 -1.44
C LYS A 146 9.46 10.56 -1.23
N ILE A 147 8.39 10.49 -2.03
CA ILE A 147 7.55 9.30 -2.17
C ILE A 147 8.15 8.40 -3.25
N ALA A 148 9.47 8.22 -3.21
CA ALA A 148 10.09 7.13 -3.92
C ALA A 148 9.70 5.87 -3.14
N LEU A 149 8.91 5.00 -3.77
CA LEU A 149 8.71 3.64 -3.26
C LEU A 149 10.11 3.02 -3.17
N ASP A 150 10.54 2.67 -1.98
CA ASP A 150 11.85 2.08 -1.80
C ASP A 150 11.83 0.62 -2.29
N ASP A 151 13.00 0.03 -2.48
CA ASP A 151 13.06 -1.40 -2.84
C ASP A 151 12.38 -2.26 -1.76
N GLY A 152 12.29 -1.81 -0.52
CA GLY A 152 11.57 -2.47 0.57
C GLY A 152 10.05 -2.46 0.41
N ASP A 153 9.47 -1.44 -0.21
CA ASP A 153 8.05 -1.32 -0.53
C ASP A 153 7.69 -2.32 -1.63
N LYS A 154 8.61 -2.62 -2.55
CA LYS A 154 8.47 -3.76 -3.48
C LYS A 154 8.24 -5.08 -2.73
N TYR A 155 8.81 -5.28 -1.54
CA TYR A 155 8.55 -6.46 -0.70
C TYR A 155 7.18 -6.42 -0.01
N TYR A 156 6.61 -5.25 0.22
CA TYR A 156 5.22 -5.15 0.69
C TYR A 156 4.25 -5.58 -0.41
N PHE A 157 4.57 -5.27 -1.67
CA PHE A 157 3.90 -5.83 -2.85
C PHE A 157 4.20 -7.33 -3.06
N ARG A 158 5.40 -7.84 -2.69
CA ARG A 158 5.74 -9.29 -2.71
C ARG A 158 4.79 -10.13 -1.87
N ALA A 159 4.37 -9.64 -0.71
CA ALA A 159 3.59 -10.42 0.25
C ALA A 159 2.17 -10.77 -0.24
N LYS A 160 1.73 -10.20 -1.37
CA LYS A 160 0.34 -10.24 -1.80
C LYS A 160 0.09 -10.72 -3.24
N ASN A 161 1.03 -11.43 -3.87
CA ASN A 161 0.91 -12.14 -5.18
C ASN A 161 1.67 -11.52 -6.38
N PHE A 162 2.51 -10.50 -6.19
CA PHE A 162 3.43 -10.04 -7.25
C PHE A 162 4.76 -10.80 -7.17
N ARG A 163 5.11 -11.59 -8.20
CA ARG A 163 6.44 -12.19 -8.32
C ARG A 163 7.46 -11.14 -8.80
N VAL A 164 7.95 -10.33 -7.88
CA VAL A 164 8.90 -9.25 -8.18
C VAL A 164 10.32 -9.78 -8.49
N ASP A 165 10.64 -11.01 -8.08
CA ASP A 165 11.99 -11.61 -8.22
C ASP A 165 12.07 -12.68 -9.32
N LEU A 166 11.30 -12.52 -10.39
CA LEU A 166 11.41 -13.46 -11.51
C LEU A 166 12.81 -13.44 -12.11
N GLU A 167 13.52 -12.31 -12.04
CA GLU A 167 14.81 -12.14 -12.73
C GLU A 167 15.90 -13.09 -12.23
N ASP A 168 16.01 -13.30 -10.91
CA ASP A 168 17.01 -14.21 -10.35
C ASP A 168 16.60 -15.67 -10.54
N GLU A 169 15.31 -16.01 -10.36
CA GLU A 169 14.79 -17.35 -10.69
C GLU A 169 14.94 -17.67 -12.20
N TRP A 170 14.77 -16.67 -13.07
CA TRP A 170 15.02 -16.80 -14.51
C TRP A 170 16.49 -17.03 -14.79
N LYS A 171 17.40 -16.26 -14.18
CA LYS A 171 18.85 -16.46 -14.34
C LYS A 171 19.27 -17.86 -13.89
N GLU A 172 18.78 -18.32 -12.75
CA GLU A 172 19.06 -19.68 -12.26
C GLU A 172 18.48 -20.75 -13.17
N THR A 173 17.24 -20.56 -13.65
CA THR A 173 16.58 -21.51 -14.56
C THR A 173 17.30 -21.58 -15.92
N LEU A 174 17.66 -20.44 -16.50
CA LEU A 174 18.41 -20.38 -17.77
C LEU A 174 19.83 -20.92 -17.64
N LYS A 175 20.47 -20.76 -16.47
CA LYS A 175 21.76 -21.39 -16.18
C LYS A 175 21.65 -22.91 -16.12
N LYS A 176 20.56 -23.44 -15.57
CA LYS A 176 20.29 -24.89 -15.51
C LYS A 176 19.85 -25.46 -16.87
N TYR A 177 19.10 -24.68 -17.65
CA TYR A 177 18.55 -25.07 -18.96
C TYR A 177 18.92 -24.06 -20.05
N PRO A 178 20.18 -24.05 -20.53
CA PRO A 178 20.66 -23.05 -21.49
C PRO A 178 20.04 -23.18 -22.89
N LYS A 179 19.41 -24.32 -23.20
CA LYS A 179 18.71 -24.57 -24.48
C LYS A 179 17.20 -24.30 -24.41
N LEU A 180 16.72 -23.74 -23.30
CA LEU A 180 15.29 -23.46 -23.13
C LEU A 180 14.86 -22.34 -24.08
N ASP A 181 13.85 -22.60 -24.91
CA ASP A 181 13.22 -21.55 -25.71
C ASP A 181 12.47 -20.59 -24.77
N VAL A 182 13.07 -19.42 -24.56
CA VAL A 182 12.59 -18.43 -23.60
C VAL A 182 11.23 -17.86 -23.99
N GLU A 183 10.95 -17.71 -25.29
CA GLU A 183 9.66 -17.15 -25.74
C GLU A 183 8.54 -18.17 -25.58
N ALA A 184 8.77 -19.41 -25.99
CA ALA A 184 7.79 -20.48 -25.82
C ALA A 184 7.53 -20.76 -24.32
N PHE A 185 8.59 -20.75 -23.51
CA PHE A 185 8.47 -20.95 -22.07
C PHE A 185 7.76 -19.79 -21.35
N LYS A 186 7.98 -18.54 -21.77
CA LYS A 186 7.21 -17.38 -21.26
C LYS A 186 5.72 -17.52 -21.55
N LYS A 187 5.34 -17.94 -22.76
CA LYS A 187 3.95 -18.22 -23.14
C LYS A 187 3.35 -19.38 -22.33
N TYR A 188 4.17 -20.36 -21.95
CA TYR A 188 3.75 -21.48 -21.10
C TYR A 188 3.53 -21.11 -19.63
N ILE A 189 4.35 -20.22 -19.07
CA ILE A 189 4.20 -19.73 -17.69
C ILE A 189 3.04 -18.74 -17.58
N TRP A 190 2.85 -17.91 -18.60
CA TRP A 190 1.77 -16.92 -18.72
C TRP A 190 0.85 -17.26 -19.88
N PRO A 191 0.06 -18.34 -19.79
CA PRO A 191 -1.09 -18.45 -20.65
C PRO A 191 -2.01 -17.30 -20.23
N GLY A 192 -2.42 -16.43 -21.15
CA GLY A 192 -3.42 -15.40 -20.85
C GLY A 192 -4.68 -16.03 -20.27
N ASP A 193 -5.41 -15.28 -19.45
CA ASP A 193 -6.73 -15.60 -18.88
C ASP A 193 -6.93 -17.05 -18.40
N VAL A 194 -5.98 -17.57 -17.60
CA VAL A 194 -6.19 -18.87 -16.94
C VAL A 194 -6.91 -18.68 -15.59
N PRO A 195 -7.98 -19.46 -15.30
CA PRO A 195 -8.63 -19.47 -14.00
C PRO A 195 -7.64 -19.67 -12.83
N GLU A 196 -7.89 -18.98 -11.73
CA GLU A 196 -7.00 -18.87 -10.55
C GLU A 196 -6.61 -20.24 -9.95
N GLU A 197 -7.44 -21.27 -10.16
CA GLU A 197 -7.23 -22.65 -9.72
C GLU A 197 -6.07 -23.37 -10.43
N VAL A 198 -5.72 -22.94 -11.64
CA VAL A 198 -4.60 -23.50 -12.44
C VAL A 198 -3.39 -22.55 -12.40
N SER A 199 -3.42 -21.53 -11.54
CA SER A 199 -2.36 -20.53 -11.46
C SER A 199 -1.02 -21.16 -11.05
N ARG A 200 -0.13 -21.31 -12.03
CA ARG A 200 1.26 -21.75 -11.86
C ARG A 200 2.13 -20.77 -11.06
N SER A 201 1.54 -19.67 -10.59
CA SER A 201 2.16 -18.61 -9.79
C SER A 201 2.76 -19.08 -8.46
N LYS A 202 2.46 -20.29 -7.99
CA LYS A 202 3.06 -20.89 -6.78
C LYS A 202 4.12 -21.96 -7.07
N VAL A 203 4.27 -22.39 -8.32
CA VAL A 203 5.23 -23.43 -8.70
C VAL A 203 6.61 -22.82 -8.96
N PRO A 204 7.70 -23.32 -8.36
CA PRO A 204 9.06 -22.83 -8.64
C PRO A 204 9.38 -22.87 -10.14
N MET A 205 10.05 -21.85 -10.66
CA MET A 205 10.31 -21.69 -12.10
C MET A 205 11.10 -22.88 -12.71
N ILE A 206 12.02 -23.45 -11.93
CA ILE A 206 12.77 -24.65 -12.31
C ILE A 206 11.85 -25.84 -12.56
N LYS A 207 10.82 -26.05 -11.74
CA LYS A 207 9.86 -27.15 -11.93
C LYS A 207 8.99 -26.92 -13.16
N LEU A 208 8.58 -25.68 -13.39
CA LEU A 208 7.83 -25.31 -14.60
C LEU A 208 8.67 -25.55 -15.86
N ALA A 209 9.98 -25.27 -15.81
CA ALA A 209 10.89 -25.56 -16.91
C ALA A 209 11.05 -27.07 -17.14
N GLU A 210 11.14 -27.86 -16.07
CA GLU A 210 11.16 -29.34 -16.15
C GLU A 210 9.86 -29.91 -16.74
N GLU A 211 8.70 -29.34 -16.40
CA GLU A 211 7.41 -29.71 -17.00
C GLU A 211 7.33 -29.32 -18.46
N PHE A 212 7.79 -28.12 -18.82
CA PHE A 212 7.79 -27.62 -20.20
C PHE A 212 8.67 -28.45 -21.13
N ILE A 213 9.86 -28.89 -20.67
CA ILE A 213 10.77 -29.72 -21.48
C ILE A 213 10.21 -31.14 -21.71
N LYS A 214 9.30 -31.61 -20.85
CA LYS A 214 8.66 -32.93 -20.98
C LYS A 214 7.46 -32.91 -21.94
N LEU A 215 6.93 -31.73 -22.25
CA LEU A 215 5.84 -31.53 -23.21
C LEU A 215 6.40 -31.48 -24.63
#